data_AF-A0A117S384-F1
#
_entry.id   AF-A0A117S384-F1
#
_cell.length_a   1.000
_cell.length_b   1.000
_cell.length_c   1.000
_cell.angle_alpha   90.00
_cell.angle_beta   90.00
_cell.angle_gamma   90.00
#
_symmetry.space_group_name_H-M   'P 1'
#
loop_
_entity.id
_entity.type
_entity.pdbx_description
1 polymer ?
#
loop_
_entity_poly.entity_id
_entity_poly.type
_entity_poly.pdbx_seq_one_letter_code
_entity_poly.pdbx_strand_id
1 'polypeptide(L)'
;MCILHYTIKYKKISIIFILAIVVFLVISGCTKPLENTDKENEEEKPKDVELIEPKPLKSARSIDHIMAQVNNSPYLDNVHINKNVSCTDCHGTLNENEPVKLPEDKVCLDCHKVTYEELAERVGSKDEYKLINPHSPAHGREACITCHKSHEAFEFTCRECHTVKATERFQ
;
A
#
# COMPACT_ATOMS: atom_id res chain seq x y z
N MET A 1 -4.71 -56.74 -5.86
CA MET A 1 -6.01 -56.75 -5.18
C MET A 1 -5.87 -57.50 -3.86
N CYS A 2 -5.78 -56.82 -2.72
CA CYS A 2 -6.00 -57.38 -1.37
C CYS A 2 -6.02 -56.24 -0.35
N ILE A 3 -7.23 -55.76 -0.03
CA ILE A 3 -7.49 -54.80 1.04
C ILE A 3 -7.66 -55.62 2.33
N LEU A 4 -6.71 -55.52 3.25
CA LEU A 4 -6.81 -56.06 4.60
C LEU A 4 -7.78 -55.20 5.41
N HIS A 5 -8.95 -55.75 5.70
CA HIS A 5 -9.92 -55.17 6.63
C HIS A 5 -9.46 -55.41 8.08
N TYR A 6 -8.96 -54.36 8.73
CA TYR A 6 -8.68 -54.36 10.17
C TYR A 6 -9.95 -53.97 10.93
N THR A 7 -10.57 -54.92 11.63
CA THR A 7 -11.72 -54.66 12.50
C THR A 7 -11.26 -54.49 13.96
N ILE A 8 -11.29 -53.26 14.46
CA ILE A 8 -10.99 -52.94 15.87
C ILE A 8 -12.25 -53.21 16.71
N LYS A 9 -12.20 -54.23 17.57
CA LYS A 9 -13.21 -54.47 18.61
C LYS A 9 -12.99 -53.48 19.76
N TYR A 10 -13.83 -52.45 19.87
CA TYR A 10 -13.87 -51.56 21.04
C TYR A 10 -14.45 -52.31 22.25
N LYS A 11 -13.58 -52.65 23.21
CA LYS A 11 -13.96 -53.19 24.52
C LYS A 11 -14.60 -52.04 25.31
N LYS A 12 -15.80 -52.26 25.87
CA LYS A 12 -16.57 -51.28 26.67
C LYS A 12 -15.67 -50.54 27.66
N ILE A 13 -15.30 -49.30 27.33
CA ILE A 13 -14.59 -48.39 28.24
C ILE A 13 -15.63 -47.97 29.29
N SER A 14 -15.34 -48.28 30.55
CA SER A 14 -16.21 -47.98 31.68
C SER A 14 -16.42 -46.48 31.77
N ILE A 15 -17.68 -46.02 31.76
CA ILE A 15 -18.10 -44.61 31.82
C ILE A 15 -17.46 -43.87 33.01
N ILE A 16 -17.09 -44.61 34.06
CA ILE A 16 -16.41 -44.11 35.25
C ILE A 16 -15.03 -43.49 34.90
N PHE A 17 -14.31 -44.04 33.92
CA PHE A 17 -13.00 -43.49 33.49
C PHE A 17 -13.14 -42.18 32.71
N ILE A 18 -14.22 -42.00 31.95
CA ILE A 18 -14.48 -40.76 31.20
C ILE A 18 -14.89 -39.65 32.17
N LEU A 19 -15.74 -39.97 33.16
CA LEU A 19 -16.15 -39.01 34.19
C LEU A 19 -14.96 -38.56 35.06
N ALA A 20 -14.02 -39.45 35.39
CA ALA A 20 -12.82 -39.09 36.15
C ALA A 20 -11.90 -38.11 35.39
N ILE A 21 -11.78 -38.23 34.06
CA ILE A 21 -11.00 -37.32 33.22
C ILE A 21 -11.66 -35.93 33.13
N VAL A 22 -12.98 -35.89 32.98
CA VAL A 22 -13.74 -34.63 32.96
C VAL A 22 -13.63 -33.90 34.30
N VAL A 23 -13.72 -34.62 35.41
CA VAL A 23 -13.54 -34.04 36.75
C VAL A 23 -12.11 -33.51 36.94
N PHE A 24 -11.08 -34.21 36.47
CA PHE A 24 -9.69 -33.74 36.59
C PHE A 24 -9.40 -32.45 35.78
N LEU A 25 -10.06 -32.28 34.62
CA LEU A 25 -9.95 -31.06 33.81
C LEU A 25 -10.65 -29.85 34.46
N VAL A 26 -11.69 -30.07 35.28
CA VAL A 26 -12.43 -29.00 35.96
C VAL A 26 -11.70 -28.50 37.22
N ILE A 27 -10.97 -29.37 37.94
CA ILE A 27 -10.26 -28.97 39.17
C ILE A 27 -8.91 -28.29 38.89
N SER A 28 -8.32 -28.50 37.70
CA SER A 28 -7.00 -27.95 37.34
C SER A 28 -6.99 -26.46 36.92
N GLY A 29 -8.06 -25.72 37.21
CA GLY A 29 -7.98 -24.29 37.51
C GLY A 29 -7.22 -23.39 36.52
N CYS A 30 -7.56 -23.44 35.23
CA CYS A 30 -7.18 -22.38 34.28
C CYS A 30 -8.41 -21.79 33.60
N THR A 31 -9.31 -21.21 34.39
CA THR A 31 -10.26 -20.21 33.89
C THR A 31 -9.69 -18.83 34.21
N LYS A 32 -8.83 -18.30 33.34
CA LYS A 32 -8.71 -16.84 33.26
C LYS A 32 -9.97 -16.35 32.56
N PRO A 33 -10.79 -15.49 33.19
CA PRO A 33 -11.84 -14.82 32.44
C PRO A 33 -11.15 -14.00 31.34
N LEU A 34 -11.58 -14.20 30.09
CA LEU A 34 -11.33 -13.21 29.06
C LEU A 34 -12.15 -11.98 29.47
N GLU A 35 -11.49 -11.09 30.20
CA GLU A 35 -12.01 -9.75 30.44
C GLU A 35 -12.15 -9.10 29.08
N ASN A 36 -13.40 -9.08 28.61
CA ASN A 36 -13.78 -8.38 27.42
C ASN A 36 -13.71 -6.88 27.74
N THR A 37 -12.53 -6.29 27.57
CA THR A 37 -12.44 -4.85 27.44
C THR A 37 -12.89 -4.52 26.02
N ASP A 38 -14.21 -4.47 25.82
CA ASP A 38 -14.82 -3.61 24.81
C ASP A 38 -14.51 -2.17 25.25
N LYS A 39 -13.26 -1.75 25.08
CA LYS A 39 -13.02 -0.34 24.83
C LYS A 39 -13.51 -0.16 23.40
N GLU A 40 -14.72 0.36 23.28
CA GLU A 40 -15.08 1.25 22.19
C GLU A 40 -14.00 2.35 22.17
N ASN A 41 -12.85 2.05 21.57
CA ASN A 41 -12.11 3.08 20.90
C ASN A 41 -13.06 3.47 19.77
N GLU A 42 -13.71 4.62 19.92
CA GLU A 42 -14.12 5.41 18.78
C GLU A 42 -12.98 5.30 17.75
N GLU A 43 -13.25 4.54 16.70
CA GLU A 43 -12.47 4.57 15.49
C GLU A 43 -12.61 6.01 15.02
N GLU A 44 -11.67 6.86 15.44
CA GLU A 44 -11.52 8.20 14.90
C GLU A 44 -11.31 7.97 13.41
N LYS A 45 -12.42 8.12 12.67
CA LYS A 45 -12.47 8.19 11.22
C LYS A 45 -11.19 8.88 10.79
N PRO A 46 -10.32 8.24 9.98
CA PRO A 46 -9.04 8.83 9.64
C PRO A 46 -9.34 10.22 9.11
N LYS A 47 -8.94 11.23 9.89
CA LYS A 47 -9.02 12.63 9.49
C LYS A 47 -8.39 12.64 8.13
N ASP A 48 -9.20 13.03 7.16
CA ASP A 48 -8.84 13.62 5.90
C ASP A 48 -7.49 14.32 6.11
N VAL A 49 -6.41 13.58 5.81
CA VAL A 49 -5.05 14.09 5.92
C VAL A 49 -5.01 15.12 4.83
N GLU A 50 -5.09 16.37 5.24
CA GLU A 50 -4.89 17.53 4.39
C GLU A 50 -3.59 17.26 3.65
N LEU A 51 -3.72 16.95 2.36
CA LEU A 51 -2.59 16.78 1.47
C LEU A 51 -1.81 18.08 1.58
N ILE A 52 -0.62 18.02 2.16
CA ILE A 52 0.25 19.18 2.22
C ILE A 52 0.48 19.56 0.77
N GLU A 53 -0.11 20.68 0.34
CA GLU A 53 0.01 21.13 -1.03
C GLU A 53 1.51 21.19 -1.36
N PRO A 54 1.97 20.47 -2.39
CA PRO A 54 3.38 20.41 -2.69
C PRO A 54 3.86 21.82 -2.99
N LYS A 55 4.82 22.29 -2.18
CA LYS A 55 5.51 23.55 -2.38
C LYS A 55 5.94 23.65 -3.85
N PRO A 56 5.65 24.76 -4.56
CA PRO A 56 5.94 24.86 -5.98
C PRO A 56 7.43 24.59 -6.22
N LEU A 57 7.71 23.57 -7.04
CA LEU A 57 9.06 23.16 -7.38
C LEU A 57 9.78 24.32 -8.06
N LYS A 58 10.93 24.72 -7.50
CA LYS A 58 11.81 25.77 -8.04
C LYS A 58 12.30 25.51 -9.47
N SER A 59 12.06 24.31 -10.02
CA SER A 59 12.53 23.83 -11.31
C SER A 59 11.44 23.65 -12.37
N ALA A 60 10.18 23.99 -12.08
CA ALA A 60 9.08 23.74 -13.00
C ALA A 60 9.36 24.41 -14.35
N ARG A 61 9.62 23.57 -15.36
CA ARG A 61 9.78 23.99 -16.76
C ARG A 61 8.51 24.72 -17.20
N SER A 62 8.66 25.68 -18.13
CA SER A 62 7.48 26.31 -18.72
C SER A 62 6.61 25.28 -19.44
N ILE A 63 5.30 25.53 -19.48
CA ILE A 63 4.35 24.69 -20.20
C ILE A 63 4.76 24.56 -21.67
N ASP A 64 5.18 25.65 -22.31
CA ASP A 64 5.68 25.65 -23.69
C ASP A 64 6.86 24.69 -23.88
N HIS A 65 7.78 24.66 -22.93
CA HIS A 65 8.93 23.75 -22.98
C HIS A 65 8.49 22.29 -22.84
N ILE A 66 7.57 22.00 -21.92
CA ILE A 66 7.01 20.65 -21.73
C ILE A 66 6.31 20.21 -23.02
N MET A 67 5.40 21.02 -23.56
CA MET A 67 4.63 20.70 -24.77
C MET A 67 5.54 20.49 -25.99
N ALA A 68 6.61 21.28 -26.12
CA ALA A 68 7.57 21.14 -27.21
C ALA A 68 8.38 19.83 -27.14
N GLN A 69 8.57 19.26 -25.94
CA GLN A 69 9.50 18.15 -25.72
C GLN A 69 8.83 16.84 -25.28
N VAL A 70 7.57 16.85 -24.85
CA VAL A 70 6.92 15.70 -24.18
C VAL A 70 7.01 14.40 -24.98
N ASN A 71 6.94 14.46 -26.30
CA ASN A 71 7.03 13.28 -27.18
C ASN A 71 8.43 12.64 -27.24
N ASN A 72 9.47 13.33 -26.78
CA ASN A 72 10.84 12.82 -26.69
C ASN A 72 11.45 13.03 -25.29
N SER A 73 10.60 13.34 -24.30
CA SER A 73 11.05 13.56 -22.93
C SER A 73 11.58 12.24 -22.33
N PRO A 74 12.68 12.27 -21.55
CA PRO A 74 13.17 11.09 -20.85
C PRO A 74 12.39 10.82 -19.54
N TYR A 75 11.32 11.58 -19.27
CA TYR A 75 10.58 11.54 -18.02
C TYR A 75 9.26 10.76 -18.14
N LEU A 76 8.54 10.67 -17.02
CA LEU A 76 7.34 9.84 -16.91
C LEU A 76 6.17 10.35 -17.78
N ASP A 77 6.18 11.63 -18.16
CA ASP A 77 5.23 12.19 -19.12
C ASP A 77 5.25 11.49 -20.48
N ASN A 78 6.43 11.25 -21.04
CA ASN A 78 6.61 10.54 -22.30
C ASN A 78 6.11 9.09 -22.23
N VAL A 79 6.37 8.43 -21.10
CA VAL A 79 5.92 7.05 -20.87
C VAL A 79 4.41 6.96 -20.98
N HIS A 80 3.67 7.91 -20.40
CA HIS A 80 2.21 7.95 -20.43
C HIS A 80 1.66 8.41 -21.79
N ILE A 81 2.27 9.42 -22.42
CA ILE A 81 1.91 9.87 -23.76
C ILE A 81 2.02 8.71 -24.77
N ASN A 82 3.08 7.91 -24.68
CA ASN A 82 3.26 6.69 -25.50
C ASN A 82 2.27 5.57 -25.20
N LYS A 83 1.46 5.72 -24.14
CA LYS A 83 0.33 4.84 -23.81
C LYS A 83 -1.02 5.47 -24.16
N ASN A 84 -1.03 6.53 -24.96
CA ASN A 84 -2.21 7.29 -25.35
C ASN A 84 -2.94 7.96 -24.17
N VAL A 85 -2.22 8.28 -23.09
CA VAL A 85 -2.72 9.12 -22.02
C VAL A 85 -2.52 10.58 -22.42
N SER A 86 -3.60 11.34 -22.46
CA SER A 86 -3.63 12.76 -22.83
C SER A 86 -3.27 13.66 -21.63
N CYS A 87 -2.97 14.93 -21.90
CA CYS A 87 -2.67 15.91 -20.86
C CYS A 87 -3.84 16.07 -19.87
N THR A 88 -5.07 16.02 -20.39
CA THR A 88 -6.30 16.20 -19.59
C THR A 88 -6.63 15.00 -18.72
N ASP A 89 -6.08 13.81 -19.03
CA ASP A 89 -6.28 12.63 -18.18
C ASP A 89 -5.61 12.81 -16.82
N CYS A 90 -4.50 13.57 -16.76
CA CYS A 90 -3.81 13.95 -15.53
C CYS A 90 -4.35 15.27 -14.95
N HIS A 91 -4.39 16.31 -15.76
CA HIS A 91 -4.61 17.68 -15.29
C HIS A 91 -6.08 18.11 -15.24
N GLY A 92 -6.99 17.28 -15.76
CA GLY A 92 -8.38 17.68 -15.98
C GLY A 92 -8.50 18.74 -17.06
N THR A 93 -9.45 19.66 -16.90
CA THR A 93 -9.67 20.75 -17.85
C THR A 93 -8.47 21.69 -17.88
N LEU A 94 -7.96 21.95 -19.09
CA LEU A 94 -6.89 22.91 -19.34
C LEU A 94 -7.49 24.19 -19.94
N ASN A 95 -7.21 25.32 -19.30
CA ASN A 95 -7.63 26.65 -19.74
C ASN A 95 -6.37 27.50 -20.00
N GLU A 96 -6.27 28.13 -21.17
CA GLU A 96 -5.08 28.90 -21.59
C GLU A 96 -4.73 30.06 -20.63
N ASN A 97 -5.70 30.54 -19.86
CA ASN A 97 -5.54 31.66 -18.94
C ASN A 97 -5.51 31.25 -17.45
N GLU A 98 -5.50 29.95 -17.15
CA GLU A 98 -5.44 29.46 -15.77
C GLU A 98 -4.18 28.63 -15.53
N PRO A 99 -3.63 28.67 -14.30
CA PRO A 99 -2.55 27.76 -13.94
C PRO A 99 -2.99 26.32 -14.12
N VAL A 100 -2.10 25.51 -14.71
CA VAL A 100 -2.31 24.06 -14.80
C VAL A 100 -2.26 23.48 -13.39
N LYS A 101 -3.33 22.81 -12.99
CA LYS A 101 -3.43 22.16 -11.68
C LYS A 101 -2.55 20.91 -11.65
N LEU A 102 -1.94 20.65 -10.50
CA LEU A 102 -1.26 19.40 -10.27
C LEU A 102 -2.29 18.26 -10.18
N PRO A 103 -1.98 17.06 -10.72
CA PRO A 103 -2.88 15.93 -10.63
C PRO A 103 -2.98 15.45 -9.18
N GLU A 104 -4.18 15.02 -8.81
CA GLU A 104 -4.43 14.33 -7.53
C GLU A 104 -4.07 12.85 -7.65
N ASP A 105 -3.67 12.23 -6.53
CA ASP A 105 -3.34 10.79 -6.46
C ASP A 105 -4.46 9.90 -6.99
N LYS A 106 -5.72 10.33 -6.85
CA LYS A 106 -6.88 9.60 -7.34
C LYS A 106 -6.76 9.27 -8.83
N VAL A 107 -6.24 10.20 -9.65
CA VAL A 107 -6.08 9.99 -11.09
C VAL A 107 -5.12 8.83 -11.37
N CYS A 108 -4.02 8.78 -10.64
CA CYS A 108 -3.04 7.71 -10.74
C CYS A 108 -3.67 6.36 -10.34
N LEU A 109 -4.30 6.31 -9.17
CA LEU A 109 -4.90 5.09 -8.62
C LEU A 109 -6.05 4.57 -9.49
N ASP A 110 -6.87 5.47 -10.05
CA ASP A 110 -7.97 5.13 -10.95
C ASP A 110 -7.48 4.42 -12.21
N CYS A 111 -6.36 4.87 -12.81
CA CYS A 111 -5.81 4.25 -14.02
C CYS A 111 -4.98 3.00 -13.70
N HIS A 112 -4.21 3.02 -12.61
CA HIS A 112 -3.44 1.87 -12.14
C HIS A 112 -4.29 0.77 -11.52
N LYS A 113 -5.60 1.01 -11.32
CA LYS A 113 -6.60 0.05 -10.83
C LYS A 113 -6.13 -0.61 -9.53
N VAL A 114 -5.70 0.22 -8.59
CA VAL A 114 -5.13 -0.23 -7.31
C VAL A 114 -5.46 0.80 -6.25
N THR A 115 -5.73 0.35 -5.02
CA THR A 115 -5.77 1.28 -3.88
C THR A 115 -4.35 1.59 -3.40
N TYR A 116 -4.18 2.63 -2.59
CA TYR A 116 -2.87 2.94 -2.04
C TYR A 116 -2.38 1.81 -1.13
N GLU A 117 -3.27 1.22 -0.35
CA GLU A 117 -2.98 0.12 0.57
C GLU A 117 -2.60 -1.17 -0.17
N GLU A 118 -3.30 -1.49 -1.27
CA GLU A 118 -2.93 -2.61 -2.14
C GLU A 118 -1.57 -2.39 -2.81
N LEU A 119 -1.27 -1.16 -3.23
CA LEU A 119 0.04 -0.82 -3.79
C LEU A 119 1.15 -1.00 -2.75
N ALA A 120 0.91 -0.52 -1.53
CA ALA A 120 1.81 -0.68 -0.39
C ALA A 120 2.09 -2.16 -0.12
N GLU A 121 1.07 -3.00 -0.04
CA GLU A 121 1.23 -4.44 0.19
C GLU A 121 2.01 -5.11 -0.95
N ARG A 122 1.67 -4.81 -2.21
CA ARG A 122 2.36 -5.36 -3.39
C ARG A 122 3.85 -5.04 -3.38
N VAL A 123 4.24 -3.81 -3.06
CA VAL A 123 5.66 -3.39 -3.02
C VAL A 123 6.38 -3.96 -1.79
N GLY A 124 5.74 -3.88 -0.61
CA GLY A 124 6.30 -4.36 0.65
C GLY A 124 6.41 -5.89 0.74
N SER A 125 5.73 -6.64 -0.12
CA SER A 125 5.84 -8.11 -0.20
C SER A 125 7.25 -8.59 -0.58
N LYS A 126 8.06 -7.75 -1.23
CA LYS A 126 9.43 -8.08 -1.62
C LYS A 126 10.38 -7.87 -0.44
N ASP A 127 11.19 -8.87 -0.12
CA ASP A 127 12.12 -8.86 1.02
C ASP A 127 13.04 -7.63 1.07
N GLU A 128 13.45 -7.14 -0.10
CA GLU A 128 14.30 -5.96 -0.25
C GLU A 128 13.63 -4.65 0.18
N TYR A 129 12.30 -4.56 0.06
CA TYR A 129 11.51 -3.38 0.38
C TYR A 129 10.69 -3.54 1.67
N LYS A 130 10.78 -4.70 2.34
CA LYS A 130 10.14 -4.91 3.65
C LYS A 130 10.56 -3.88 4.69
N LEU A 131 11.78 -3.36 4.58
CA LEU A 131 12.32 -2.37 5.52
C LEU A 131 12.07 -0.93 5.06
N ILE A 132 11.94 -0.67 3.75
CA ILE A 132 11.75 0.67 3.18
C ILE A 132 10.73 0.56 2.03
N ASN A 133 9.46 0.70 2.36
CA ASN A 133 8.38 0.77 1.39
C ASN A 133 7.98 2.24 1.17
N PRO A 134 8.26 2.85 0.00
CA PRO A 134 7.92 4.26 -0.26
C PRO A 134 6.41 4.52 -0.29
N HIS A 135 5.59 3.47 -0.43
CA HIS A 135 4.13 3.55 -0.37
C HIS A 135 3.58 3.16 1.01
N SER A 136 4.44 2.93 2.00
CA SER A 136 4.04 2.79 3.41
C SER A 136 5.09 3.41 4.33
N PRO A 137 5.40 4.70 4.15
CA PRO A 137 6.36 5.39 5.01
C PRO A 137 5.82 5.55 6.43
N ALA A 138 6.70 5.42 7.43
CA ALA A 138 6.32 5.57 8.84
C ALA A 138 5.90 7.00 9.23
N HIS A 139 6.27 8.00 8.43
CA HIS A 139 5.98 9.42 8.66
C HIS A 139 4.74 9.92 7.91
N GLY A 140 3.93 9.03 7.35
CA GLY A 140 2.70 9.39 6.65
C GLY A 140 2.86 9.47 5.14
N ARG A 141 1.71 9.37 4.45
CA ARG A 141 1.64 9.25 2.99
C ARG A 141 2.07 10.55 2.31
N GLU A 142 2.86 10.38 1.26
CA GLU A 142 3.24 11.44 0.33
C GLU A 142 2.42 11.32 -0.96
N ALA A 143 2.16 12.46 -1.61
CA ALA A 143 1.52 12.47 -2.92
C ALA A 143 2.38 11.71 -3.95
N CYS A 144 1.73 11.01 -4.89
CA CYS A 144 2.40 10.21 -5.91
C CYS A 144 3.42 11.03 -6.70
N ILE A 145 3.06 12.27 -7.05
CA ILE A 145 3.89 13.20 -7.83
C ILE A 145 5.12 13.72 -7.09
N THR A 146 5.22 13.54 -5.76
CA THR A 146 6.41 13.91 -4.99
C THR A 146 7.63 13.13 -5.47
N CYS A 147 7.45 11.83 -5.75
CA CYS A 147 8.51 10.98 -6.29
C CYS A 147 8.34 10.74 -7.80
N HIS A 148 7.13 10.40 -8.24
CA HIS A 148 6.79 10.09 -9.62
C HIS A 148 6.54 11.36 -10.45
N LYS A 149 7.59 12.16 -10.61
CA LYS A 149 7.53 13.41 -11.36
C LYS A 149 7.34 13.15 -12.85
N SER A 150 6.27 13.71 -13.43
CA SER A 150 5.95 13.56 -14.85
C SER A 150 6.87 14.36 -15.75
N HIS A 151 7.09 15.64 -15.43
CA HIS A 151 7.80 16.59 -16.30
C HIS A 151 9.23 16.87 -15.84
N GLU A 152 9.80 16.02 -14.98
CA GLU A 152 11.14 16.12 -14.40
C GLU A 152 11.68 14.73 -14.09
N ALA A 153 12.95 14.63 -13.69
CA ALA A 153 13.53 13.36 -13.27
C ALA A 153 12.82 12.82 -12.03
N PHE A 154 12.68 11.50 -11.96
CA PHE A 154 12.22 10.81 -10.75
C PHE A 154 13.08 11.22 -9.55
N GLU A 155 12.43 11.53 -8.45
CA GLU A 155 13.11 11.92 -7.22
C GLU A 155 12.79 10.92 -6.12
N PHE A 156 13.83 10.30 -5.58
CA PHE A 156 13.69 9.40 -4.45
C PHE A 156 13.94 10.17 -3.16
N THR A 157 12.91 10.89 -2.71
CA THR A 157 12.98 11.87 -1.60
C THR A 157 13.39 11.24 -0.27
N CYS A 158 13.17 9.94 -0.08
CA CYS A 158 13.59 9.25 1.15
C CYS A 158 15.12 9.35 1.37
N ARG A 159 15.92 9.48 0.30
CA ARG A 159 17.38 9.63 0.40
C ARG A 159 17.85 11.00 0.89
N GLU A 160 16.97 11.97 1.01
CA GLU A 160 17.31 13.25 1.63
C GLU A 160 17.69 13.08 3.10
N CYS A 161 17.08 12.09 3.77
CA CYS A 161 17.29 11.81 5.19
C CYS A 161 17.81 10.38 5.45
N HIS A 162 17.44 9.40 4.62
CA HIS A 162 17.75 8.00 4.86
C HIS A 162 18.84 7.49 3.91
N THR A 163 19.86 6.84 4.48
CA THR A 163 20.92 6.17 3.71
C THR A 163 20.45 4.80 3.22
N VAL A 164 19.55 4.80 2.26
CA VAL A 164 18.99 3.58 1.68
C VAL A 164 19.61 3.30 0.32
N LYS A 165 20.00 2.04 0.11
CA LYS A 165 20.37 1.55 -1.22
C LYS A 165 19.08 1.26 -1.98
N ALA A 166 18.53 2.27 -2.65
CA ALA A 166 17.55 2.00 -3.70
C ALA A 166 18.24 1.13 -4.74
N THR A 167 17.79 -0.11 -4.94
CA THR A 167 18.29 -0.92 -6.05
C THR A 167 17.94 -0.25 -7.37
N GLU A 168 18.71 -0.59 -8.40
CA GLU A 168 18.75 0.07 -9.71
C GLU A 168 17.45 0.02 -10.54
N ARG A 169 16.31 -0.35 -9.93
CA ARG A 169 15.03 -0.56 -10.59
C ARG A 169 14.12 0.68 -10.67
N PHE A 170 14.62 1.84 -10.23
CA PHE A 170 13.92 3.12 -10.39
C PHE A 170 14.47 3.95 -11.57
N GLN A 171 15.20 3.31 -12.48
CA GLN A 171 15.62 3.85 -13.78
C GLN A 171 14.83 3.16 -14.90
#